data_AF-A0A0D9Z7Y5-F1
#
_entry.id   AF-A0A0D9Z7Y5-F1
#
_cell.length_a   1.000
_cell.length_b   1.000
_cell.length_c   1.000
_cell.angle_alpha   90.00
_cell.angle_beta   90.00
_cell.angle_gamma   90.00
#
_symmetry.space_group_name_H-M   'P 1'
#
loop_
_entity.id
_entity.type
_entity.pdbx_description
1 polymer ?
#
loop_
_entity_poly.entity_id
_entity_poly.type
_entity_poly.pdbx_seq_one_letter_code
_entity_poly.pdbx_strand_id
1 'polypeptide(L)'
;MHRDREVWGHDAGEFNPLRFRDGAARAAAAAGIPHALLSFSIGPRSCIGQGFAMLEAKAAMAAMLRGLSFRVSPGYVHAPVDLITLKPKFGLPVIVRLLDA
;
A
#
# COMPACT_ATOMS: atom_id res chain seq x y z
N MET A 1 -10.58 -0.71 11.89
CA MET A 1 -9.16 -0.42 12.22
C MET A 1 -8.39 0.25 11.09
N HIS A 2 -7.94 -0.42 10.00
CA HIS A 2 -7.04 0.20 8.99
C HIS A 2 -7.63 1.35 8.15
N ARG A 3 -8.96 1.49 8.10
CA ARG A 3 -9.68 2.59 7.44
C ARG A 3 -10.54 3.40 8.42
N ASP A 4 -10.33 3.16 9.70
CA ASP A 4 -11.10 3.82 10.74
C ASP A 4 -10.68 5.29 10.85
N ARG A 5 -11.65 6.20 10.74
CA ARG A 5 -11.39 7.64 10.77
C ARG A 5 -10.97 8.14 12.15
N GLU A 6 -11.38 7.45 13.22
CA GLU A 6 -10.92 7.80 14.58
C GLU A 6 -9.43 7.49 14.75
N VAL A 7 -8.90 6.53 13.99
CA VAL A 7 -7.51 6.08 14.07
C VAL A 7 -6.63 6.78 13.05
N TRP A 8 -7.14 6.96 11.83
CA TRP A 8 -6.36 7.42 10.67
C TRP A 8 -6.79 8.81 10.18
N GLY A 9 -7.69 9.49 10.88
CA GLY A 9 -8.16 10.82 10.53
C GLY A 9 -9.18 10.83 9.37
N HIS A 10 -9.58 12.03 8.96
CA HIS A 10 -10.66 12.21 7.97
C HIS A 10 -10.33 11.60 6.59
N ASP A 11 -9.05 11.55 6.23
CA ASP A 11 -8.52 11.02 4.97
C ASP A 11 -8.16 9.52 5.05
N ALA A 12 -8.70 8.78 6.03
CA ALA A 12 -8.46 7.34 6.21
C ALA A 12 -8.82 6.47 4.97
N GLY A 13 -9.69 6.98 4.10
CA GLY A 13 -10.07 6.33 2.84
C GLY A 13 -9.17 6.68 1.66
N GLU A 14 -8.28 7.67 1.81
CA GLU A 14 -7.48 8.22 0.73
C GLU A 14 -6.09 7.58 0.68
N PHE A 15 -5.54 7.46 -0.54
CA PHE A 15 -4.15 7.06 -0.72
C PHE A 15 -3.22 8.26 -0.47
N ASN A 16 -2.79 8.43 0.78
CA ASN A 16 -1.87 9.48 1.22
C ASN A 16 -0.53 8.90 1.70
N PRO A 17 0.51 8.79 0.85
CA PRO A 17 1.83 8.27 1.24
C PRO A 17 2.53 9.12 2.32
N LEU A 18 2.29 10.43 2.33
CA LEU A 18 2.97 11.37 3.25
C LEU A 18 2.57 11.16 4.70
N ARG A 19 1.44 10.47 4.97
CA ARG A 19 1.05 10.02 6.30
C ARG A 19 2.18 9.26 7.01
N PHE A 20 2.99 8.53 6.24
CA PHE A 20 4.03 7.65 6.76
C PHE A 20 5.44 8.28 6.76
N ARG A 21 5.55 9.60 6.48
CA ARG A 21 6.85 10.30 6.38
C ARG A 21 7.74 10.14 7.61
N ASP A 22 7.13 10.10 8.79
CA ASP A 22 7.80 9.99 10.09
C ASP A 22 7.86 8.52 10.58
N GLY A 23 7.55 7.56 9.70
CA GLY A 23 7.57 6.13 9.96
C GLY A 23 6.20 5.53 10.31
N ALA A 24 6.03 4.24 10.01
CA ALA A 24 4.77 3.52 10.18
C ALA A 24 4.29 3.44 11.64
N ALA A 25 5.22 3.31 12.59
CA ALA A 25 4.89 3.30 14.01
C ALA A 25 4.27 4.63 14.46
N ARG A 26 4.83 5.77 14.02
CA ARG A 26 4.29 7.11 14.35
C ARG A 26 2.97 7.39 13.66
N ALA A 27 2.84 6.98 12.40
CA ALA A 27 1.59 7.11 11.66
C ALA A 27 0.42 6.37 12.33
N ALA A 28 0.67 5.15 12.83
CA ALA A 28 -0.32 4.35 13.55
C ALA A 28 -0.59 4.86 14.97
N ALA A 29 0.42 5.44 15.63
CA ALA A 29 0.32 5.95 17.00
C ALA A 29 -0.37 7.31 17.12
N ALA A 30 -0.61 8.02 16.01
CA ALA A 30 -1.20 9.37 16.01
C ALA A 30 -2.58 9.45 16.70
N ALA A 31 -3.30 8.32 16.82
CA ALA A 31 -4.57 8.21 17.53
C ALA A 31 -4.48 7.48 18.88
N GLY A 32 -3.28 7.25 19.41
CA GLY A 32 -3.09 6.60 20.71
C GLY A 32 -3.42 5.10 20.75
N ILE A 33 -3.57 4.44 19.59
CA ILE A 33 -3.82 3.00 19.48
C ILE A 33 -2.53 2.31 19.03
N PRO A 34 -1.83 1.61 19.94
CA PRO A 34 -0.64 0.85 19.58
C PRO A 34 -0.97 -0.17 18.49
N HIS A 35 -0.04 -0.35 17.54
CA HIS A 35 -0.15 -1.37 16.50
C HIS A 35 -1.40 -1.25 15.62
N ALA A 36 -1.88 -0.03 15.37
CA ALA A 36 -3.03 0.20 14.49
C ALA A 36 -2.81 -0.22 13.02
N LEU A 37 -1.56 -0.48 12.61
CA LEU A 37 -1.21 -1.00 11.29
C LEU A 37 -0.73 -2.46 11.39
N LEU A 38 -1.59 -3.39 11.01
CA LEU A 38 -1.38 -4.84 11.11
C LEU A 38 -1.23 -5.52 9.74
N SER A 39 -0.66 -4.82 8.74
CA SER A 39 -0.50 -5.34 7.37
C SER A 39 0.31 -6.65 7.29
N PHE A 40 1.20 -6.87 8.25
CA PHE A 40 2.01 -8.09 8.38
C PHE A 40 1.71 -8.85 9.69
N SER A 41 0.59 -8.54 10.35
CA SER A 41 0.23 -9.02 11.69
C SER A 41 1.29 -8.65 12.75
N ILE A 42 1.16 -9.17 13.97
CA ILE A 42 2.08 -8.97 15.09
C ILE A 42 2.14 -10.23 15.97
N GLY A 43 3.24 -10.39 16.72
CA GLY A 43 3.41 -11.48 17.67
C GLY A 43 3.91 -12.79 17.02
N PRO A 44 3.70 -13.95 17.68
CA PRO A 44 4.24 -15.25 17.24
C PRO A 44 3.75 -15.73 15.86
N ARG A 45 2.68 -15.11 15.34
CA ARG A 45 2.08 -15.40 14.03
C ARG A 45 2.23 -14.23 13.05
N SER A 46 3.17 -13.32 13.31
CA SER A 46 3.55 -12.29 12.35
C SER A 46 4.08 -12.91 11.05
N CYS A 47 3.96 -12.17 9.95
CA CYS A 47 4.44 -12.62 8.65
C CYS A 47 5.97 -12.70 8.66
N ILE A 48 6.51 -13.92 8.63
CA ILE A 48 7.96 -14.18 8.56
C ILE A 48 8.60 -13.58 7.30
N GLY A 49 7.80 -13.36 6.25
CA GLY A 49 8.24 -12.78 4.98
C GLY A 49 8.26 -11.25 4.95
N GLN A 50 7.89 -10.55 6.02
CA GLN A 50 7.78 -9.08 6.04
C GLN A 50 9.06 -8.38 5.56
N GLY A 51 10.23 -8.82 6.03
CA GLY A 51 11.51 -8.22 5.64
C GLY A 51 11.79 -8.37 4.15
N PHE A 52 11.58 -9.58 3.61
CA PHE A 52 11.76 -9.88 2.19
C PHE A 52 10.76 -9.11 1.32
N ALA A 53 9.47 -9.13 1.66
CA ALA A 53 8.43 -8.45 0.90
C ALA A 53 8.67 -6.93 0.80
N MET A 54 9.14 -6.30 1.89
CA MET A 54 9.48 -4.87 1.89
C MET A 54 10.72 -4.56 1.04
N LEU A 55 11.72 -5.44 1.03
CA LEU A 55 12.90 -5.29 0.17
C LEU A 55 12.52 -5.45 -1.31
N GLU A 56 11.79 -6.52 -1.64
CA GLU A 56 11.35 -6.81 -2.99
C GLU A 56 10.48 -5.69 -3.56
N ALA A 57 9.48 -5.23 -2.81
CA ALA A 57 8.61 -4.13 -3.24
C ALA A 57 9.39 -2.85 -3.56
N LYS A 58 10.35 -2.48 -2.69
CA LYS A 58 11.20 -1.30 -2.92
C LYS A 58 12.10 -1.46 -4.14
N ALA A 59 12.74 -2.62 -4.30
CA ALA A 59 13.61 -2.90 -5.44
C ALA A 59 12.82 -2.87 -6.76
N ALA A 60 11.66 -3.53 -6.80
CA ALA A 60 10.78 -3.54 -7.95
C ALA A 60 10.27 -2.13 -8.30
N MET A 61 9.80 -1.36 -7.31
CA MET A 61 9.36 0.02 -7.51
C MET A 61 10.49 0.90 -8.03
N ALA A 62 11.70 0.80 -7.46
CA ALA A 62 12.86 1.57 -7.93
C ALA A 62 13.23 1.21 -9.37
N ALA A 63 13.21 -0.07 -9.74
CA ALA A 63 13.47 -0.52 -11.10
C ALA A 63 12.43 0.01 -12.10
N MET A 64 11.14 -0.03 -11.73
CA MET A 64 10.04 0.47 -12.54
C MET A 64 10.10 2.00 -12.72
N LEU A 65 10.21 2.76 -11.62
CA LEU A 65 10.17 4.22 -11.64
C LEU A 65 11.37 4.86 -12.36
N ARG A 66 12.47 4.12 -12.54
CA ARG A 66 13.65 4.60 -13.27
C ARG A 66 13.42 4.81 -14.77
N GLY A 67 12.47 4.13 -15.38
CA GLY A 67 12.34 4.14 -16.84
C GLY A 67 10.93 3.92 -17.35
N LEU A 68 9.93 3.78 -16.48
CA LEU A 68 8.56 3.53 -16.87
C LEU A 68 7.63 4.62 -16.31
N SER A 69 6.69 5.05 -17.14
CA SER A 69 5.49 5.76 -16.71
C SER A 69 4.28 4.84 -16.81
N PHE A 70 3.33 5.06 -15.91
CA PHE A 70 2.14 4.24 -15.76
C PHE A 70 0.89 5.11 -15.89
N ARG A 71 -0.10 4.65 -16.65
CA ARG A 71 -1.44 5.23 -16.68
C ARG A 71 -2.47 4.12 -16.56
N VAL A 72 -3.46 4.30 -15.68
CA VAL A 72 -4.59 3.37 -15.59
C VAL A 72 -5.33 3.35 -16.92
N SER A 73 -5.65 2.15 -17.42
CA SER A 73 -6.42 2.00 -18.66
C SER A 73 -7.82 2.60 -18.51
N PRO A 74 -8.41 3.25 -19.54
CA PRO A 74 -9.81 3.66 -19.52
C PRO A 74 -10.79 2.51 -19.27
N GLY A 75 -10.39 1.27 -19.56
CA GLY A 75 -11.17 0.06 -19.26
C GLY A 75 -11.03 -0.46 -17.83
N TYR A 76 -10.32 0.24 -16.94
CA TYR A 76 -10.21 -0.15 -15.54
C TYR A 76 -11.56 -0.02 -14.81
N VAL A 77 -11.93 -1.06 -14.07
CA VAL A 77 -13.10 -1.07 -13.19
C VAL A 77 -12.64 -1.18 -11.74
N HIS A 78 -12.90 -0.15 -10.94
CA HIS A 78 -12.56 -0.14 -9.52
C HIS A 78 -13.50 -1.04 -8.72
N ALA A 79 -13.15 -2.32 -8.60
CA ALA A 79 -13.89 -3.31 -7.82
C ALA A 79 -12.92 -4.12 -6.94
N PRO A 80 -12.58 -3.65 -5.73
CA PRO A 80 -11.77 -4.42 -4.78
C PRO A 80 -12.51 -5.67 -4.31
N VAL A 81 -11.78 -6.76 -4.10
CA VAL A 81 -12.29 -8.00 -3.50
C VAL A 81 -11.32 -8.49 -2.44
N ASP A 82 -11.88 -8.92 -1.31
CA ASP A 82 -11.13 -9.49 -0.20
C ASP A 82 -10.88 -10.99 -0.44
N LEU A 83 -9.62 -11.37 -0.57
CA LEU A 83 -9.15 -12.75 -0.50
C LEU A 83 -8.18 -12.86 0.70
N ILE A 84 -7.02 -13.51 0.52
CA ILE A 84 -5.91 -13.43 1.49
C ILE A 84 -5.36 -11.99 1.56
N THR A 85 -5.30 -11.30 0.42
CA THR A 85 -5.00 -9.87 0.31
C THR A 85 -6.07 -9.19 -0.54
N LEU A 86 -6.24 -7.88 -0.37
CA LEU A 86 -7.11 -7.08 -1.22
C LEU A 86 -6.58 -7.08 -2.65
N LYS A 87 -7.43 -7.46 -3.61
CA LYS A 87 -7.07 -7.51 -5.04
C LYS A 87 -8.14 -6.84 -5.90
N PRO A 88 -7.80 -6.34 -7.10
CA PRO A 88 -8.81 -5.88 -8.04
C PRO A 88 -9.53 -7.08 -8.66
N LYS A 89 -10.85 -7.18 -8.47
CA LYS A 89 -11.70 -8.29 -8.94
C LYS A 89 -11.56 -8.56 -10.44
N PHE A 90 -11.43 -7.50 -11.23
CA PHE A 90 -11.33 -7.54 -12.70
C PHE A 90 -9.91 -7.24 -13.21
N GLY A 91 -8.90 -7.37 -12.35
CA GLY A 91 -7.52 -7.00 -12.68
C GLY A 91 -7.27 -5.48 -12.67
N LEU A 92 -6.01 -5.09 -12.91
CA LEU A 92 -5.57 -3.70 -13.01
C LEU A 92 -4.90 -3.50 -14.38
N PRO A 93 -5.66 -3.31 -15.48
CA PRO A 93 -5.07 -2.98 -16.77
C PRO A 93 -4.37 -1.62 -16.69
N VAL A 94 -3.07 -1.60 -16.99
CA VAL A 94 -2.22 -0.40 -16.98
C VAL A 94 -1.58 -0.24 -18.34
N ILE A 95 -1.58 0.99 -18.84
CA ILE A 95 -0.80 1.41 -20.00
C ILE A 95 0.57 1.81 -19.48
N VAL A 96 1.60 1.09 -19.94
CA VAL A 96 3.00 1.35 -19.58
C VAL A 96 3.69 2.03 -20.76
N ARG A 97 4.51 3.04 -20.49
CA ARG A 97 5.38 3.68 -21.49
C ARG A 97 6.80 3.78 -20.95
N LEU A 98 7.78 3.69 -21.83
CA LEU A 98 9.15 4.06 -21.48
C LEU A 98 9.20 5.57 -21.23
N LEU A 99 9.96 5.98 -20.22
CA LEU A 99 10.35 7.38 -20.02
C LEU A 99 11.48 7.70 -21.00
N ASP A 100 11.35 8.79 -21.72
CA ASP A 100 12.45 9.31 -22.55
C ASP A 100 13.61 9.73 -21.64
N ALA A 101 14.84 9.45 -22.07
CA ALA A 101 16.07 9.69 -21.31
C ALA A 101 16.44 11.18 -21.21
#